data_AF-A0A961DKJ2-F1
#
_entry.id   AF-A0A961DKJ2-F1
#
_cell.length_a   1.000
_cell.length_b   1.000
_cell.length_c   1.000
_cell.angle_alpha   90.00
_cell.angle_beta   90.00
_cell.angle_gamma   90.00
#
_symmetry.space_group_name_H-M   'P 1'
#
loop_
_entity.id
_entity.type
_entity.pdbx_description
1 polymer ?
#
loop_
_entity_poly.entity_id
_entity_poly.type
_entity_poly.pdbx_seq_one_letter_code
_entity_poly.pdbx_strand_id
1 'polypeptide(L)'
;FPLGDGRANIGFGIERGGKQAVGDMKELWLDLLERPHVRELLGPDIEPEQPHRAWPIPCRVGRVSLSHGPVLFVGDAAAVCDVMTGEGIGQALQTGIMAAEAINAHWHDPEAASASYEQEVIGELGPDDRMSSLLTRALRHRKGASIALWITNRSDWTRRNFIRWLFEDSPRGLLYTPSRWRRGVLSGRGGYFDV
;
A
#
# COMPACT_ATOMS: atom_id res chain seq x y z
N PHE A 1 9.92 9.83 4.25
CA PHE A 1 10.46 8.93 5.28
C PHE A 1 11.77 9.49 5.80
N PRO A 2 11.87 9.85 7.08
CA PRO A 2 13.11 10.37 7.66
C PRO A 2 14.21 9.30 7.58
N LEU A 3 15.43 9.75 7.34
CA LEU A 3 16.66 8.95 7.38
C LEU A 3 17.57 9.54 8.47
N GLY A 4 18.65 8.83 8.81
CA GLY A 4 19.69 9.37 9.68
C GLY A 4 20.39 10.60 9.06
N ASP A 5 21.08 11.36 9.90
CA ASP A 5 21.98 12.46 9.51
C ASP A 5 21.28 13.62 8.77
N GLY A 6 20.05 13.96 9.17
CA GLY A 6 19.30 15.08 8.58
C GLY A 6 18.78 14.81 7.17
N ARG A 7 18.80 13.56 6.70
CA ARG A 7 18.30 13.17 5.38
C ARG A 7 16.86 12.69 5.44
N ALA A 8 16.20 12.68 4.29
CA ALA A 8 14.88 12.08 4.13
C ALA A 8 14.70 11.52 2.73
N ASN A 9 14.03 10.36 2.63
CA ASN A 9 13.50 9.87 1.37
C ASN A 9 12.15 10.55 1.10
N ILE A 10 12.05 11.27 -0.01
CA ILE A 10 10.84 11.96 -0.45
C ILE A 10 10.42 11.34 -1.77
N GLY A 11 9.15 10.98 -1.86
CA GLY A 11 8.56 10.43 -3.06
C GLY A 11 7.12 10.90 -3.22
N PHE A 12 6.65 10.86 -4.46
CA PHE A 12 5.23 11.02 -4.79
C PHE A 12 4.86 9.98 -5.86
N GLY A 13 3.59 9.64 -5.91
CA GLY A 13 3.04 8.74 -6.92
C GLY A 13 1.97 9.43 -7.74
N ILE A 14 1.82 9.00 -8.99
CA ILE A 14 0.65 9.28 -9.81
C ILE A 14 0.01 7.96 -10.23
N GLU A 15 -1.31 7.97 -10.33
CA GLU A 15 -2.03 6.80 -10.81
C GLU A 15 -2.03 6.76 -12.34
N ARG A 16 -1.63 5.61 -12.92
CA ARG A 16 -1.67 5.41 -14.37
C ARG A 16 -3.12 5.44 -14.88
N GLY A 17 -3.35 6.15 -15.98
CA GLY A 17 -4.71 6.40 -16.49
C GLY A 17 -5.53 7.38 -15.64
N GLY A 18 -4.87 8.08 -14.71
CA GLY A 18 -5.45 9.18 -13.94
C GLY A 18 -5.52 10.49 -14.74
N LYS A 19 -5.72 11.60 -14.02
CA LYS A 19 -5.79 12.95 -14.62
C LYS A 19 -4.43 13.46 -15.11
N GLN A 20 -3.35 13.05 -14.44
CA GLN A 20 -1.98 13.46 -14.77
C GLN A 20 -1.35 12.38 -15.64
N ALA A 21 -0.65 12.78 -16.70
CA ALA A 21 0.08 11.84 -17.54
C ALA A 21 1.42 11.47 -16.90
N VAL A 22 1.95 10.29 -17.28
CA VAL A 22 3.27 9.82 -16.85
C VAL A 22 4.38 10.79 -17.27
N GLY A 23 4.23 11.45 -18.42
CA GLY A 23 5.18 12.45 -18.91
C GLY A 23 5.28 13.70 -18.02
N ASP A 24 4.22 14.03 -17.28
CA ASP A 24 4.13 15.25 -16.48
C ASP A 24 4.84 15.12 -15.13
N MET A 25 5.28 13.92 -14.75
CA MET A 25 5.86 13.65 -13.44
C MET A 25 7.05 14.56 -13.10
N LYS A 26 7.91 14.87 -14.06
CA LYS A 26 9.08 15.72 -13.81
C LYS A 26 8.66 17.13 -13.40
N GLU A 27 7.69 17.71 -14.09
CA GLU A 27 7.19 19.05 -13.79
C GLU A 27 6.39 19.07 -12.49
N LEU A 28 5.52 18.07 -12.29
CA LEU A 28 4.75 17.92 -11.05
C LEU A 28 5.63 17.75 -9.81
N TRP A 29 6.76 17.04 -9.94
CA TRP A 29 7.72 16.90 -8.86
C TRP A 29 8.29 18.25 -8.43
N LEU A 30 8.70 19.08 -9.39
CA LEU A 30 9.23 20.41 -9.13
C LEU A 30 8.16 21.32 -8.52
N ASP A 31 6.93 21.31 -9.07
CA ASP A 31 5.80 22.07 -8.51
C ASP A 31 5.51 21.67 -7.05
N LEU A 32 5.51 20.37 -6.76
CA LEU A 32 5.25 19.86 -5.41
C LEU A 32 6.25 20.37 -4.39
N LEU A 33 7.55 20.38 -4.74
CA LEU A 33 8.61 20.86 -3.86
C LEU A 33 8.53 22.37 -3.59
N GLU A 34 7.96 23.15 -4.51
CA GLU A 34 7.80 24.60 -4.37
C GLU A 34 6.57 25.01 -3.55
N ARG A 35 5.69 24.07 -3.19
CA ARG A 35 4.48 24.40 -2.42
C ARG A 35 4.86 24.94 -1.03
N PRO A 36 4.22 26.02 -0.54
CA PRO A 36 4.62 26.65 0.72
C PRO A 36 4.71 25.70 1.91
N HIS A 37 3.72 24.82 2.08
CA HIS A 37 3.70 23.83 3.17
C HIS A 37 4.74 22.72 3.01
N VAL A 38 5.16 22.41 1.78
CA VAL A 38 6.24 21.45 1.51
C VAL A 38 7.59 22.10 1.79
N ARG A 39 7.82 23.33 1.30
CA ARG A 39 9.05 24.09 1.62
C ARG A 39 9.22 24.33 3.11
N GLU A 40 8.15 24.68 3.81
CA GLU A 40 8.16 24.86 5.27
C GLU A 40 8.54 23.55 5.99
N LEU A 41 8.00 22.41 5.54
CA LEU A 41 8.34 21.09 6.10
C LEU A 41 9.79 20.68 5.82
N LEU A 42 10.28 20.94 4.61
CA LEU A 42 11.61 20.51 4.17
C LEU A 42 12.73 21.44 4.67
N GLY A 43 12.39 22.68 5.01
CA GLY A 43 13.34 23.69 5.44
C GLY A 43 14.03 24.41 4.27
N PRO A 44 14.75 25.51 4.56
CA PRO A 44 15.38 26.35 3.55
C PRO A 44 16.62 25.71 2.90
N ASP A 45 17.30 24.81 3.63
CA ASP A 45 18.61 24.25 3.26
C ASP A 45 18.52 22.87 2.62
N ILE A 46 17.34 22.50 2.08
CA ILE A 46 17.17 21.19 1.44
C ILE A 46 17.95 21.12 0.13
N GLU A 47 18.77 20.07 0.00
CA GLU A 47 19.50 19.76 -1.21
C GLU A 47 19.19 18.32 -1.70
N PRO A 48 18.92 18.12 -3.01
CA PRO A 48 18.77 16.77 -3.56
C PRO A 48 20.09 15.99 -3.50
N GLU A 49 20.12 14.89 -2.75
CA GLU A 49 21.32 14.01 -2.68
C GLU A 49 21.54 13.23 -3.99
N GLN A 50 20.47 12.90 -4.71
CA GLN A 50 20.51 12.10 -5.94
C GLN A 50 19.48 12.58 -6.97
N PRO A 51 19.66 12.25 -8.27
CA PRO A 51 18.63 12.47 -9.27
C PRO A 51 17.34 11.74 -8.90
N HIS A 52 16.20 12.42 -9.01
CA HIS A 52 14.89 11.78 -8.85
C HIS A 52 14.70 10.70 -9.92
N ARG A 53 14.19 9.54 -9.49
CA ARG A 53 13.88 8.40 -10.37
C ARG A 53 12.43 8.00 -10.15
N ALA A 54 11.81 7.45 -11.20
CA ALA A 54 10.44 6.95 -11.14
C ALA A 54 10.40 5.51 -11.65
N TRP A 55 9.63 4.67 -10.95
CA TRP A 55 9.42 3.27 -11.30
C TRP A 55 7.93 2.95 -11.27
N PRO A 56 7.44 2.08 -12.16
CA PRO A 56 6.08 1.57 -12.04
C PRO A 56 5.96 0.69 -10.79
N ILE A 57 4.98 0.98 -9.95
CA ILE A 57 4.62 0.11 -8.82
C ILE A 57 3.36 -0.69 -9.23
N PRO A 58 3.45 -2.02 -9.40
CA PRO A 58 2.32 -2.82 -9.83
C PRO A 58 1.41 -3.15 -8.65
N CYS A 59 0.27 -2.47 -8.54
CA CYS A 59 -0.72 -2.68 -7.48
C CYS A 59 -2.02 -3.18 -8.12
N ARG A 60 -2.06 -4.49 -8.46
CA ARG A 60 -3.10 -5.10 -9.30
C ARG A 60 -3.38 -6.54 -8.88
N VAL A 61 -3.52 -6.77 -7.58
CA VAL A 61 -3.77 -8.10 -6.99
C VAL A 61 -4.93 -8.79 -7.70
N GLY A 62 -4.70 -10.02 -8.15
CA GLY A 62 -5.71 -10.83 -8.84
C GLY A 62 -6.11 -10.36 -10.25
N ARG A 63 -5.39 -9.39 -10.82
CA ARG A 63 -5.56 -8.95 -12.22
C ARG A 63 -4.36 -9.33 -13.10
N VAL A 64 -3.39 -10.03 -12.54
CA VAL A 64 -2.25 -10.64 -13.22
C VAL A 64 -2.19 -12.12 -12.85
N SER A 65 -1.60 -12.95 -13.71
CA SER A 65 -1.37 -14.36 -13.39
C SER A 65 -0.45 -14.46 -12.18
N LEU A 66 -0.84 -15.29 -11.21
CA LEU A 66 -0.08 -15.55 -9.99
C LEU A 66 0.79 -16.80 -10.11
N SER A 67 0.48 -17.70 -11.05
CA SER A 67 1.29 -18.86 -11.38
C SER A 67 1.32 -19.15 -12.89
N HIS A 68 2.26 -20.00 -13.30
CA HIS A 68 2.31 -20.62 -14.63
C HIS A 68 3.00 -21.98 -14.56
N GLY A 69 2.23 -23.07 -14.64
CA GLY A 69 2.76 -24.43 -14.46
C GLY A 69 3.42 -24.56 -13.08
N PRO A 70 4.69 -24.99 -12.98
CA PRO A 70 5.39 -25.12 -11.70
C PRO A 70 5.97 -23.80 -11.15
N VAL A 71 5.67 -22.65 -11.78
CA VAL A 71 6.22 -21.35 -11.40
C VAL A 71 5.18 -20.55 -10.62
N LEU A 72 5.55 -20.05 -9.45
CA LEU A 72 4.76 -19.12 -8.64
C LEU A 72 5.40 -17.72 -8.69
N PHE A 73 4.61 -16.69 -8.93
CA PHE A 73 5.04 -15.29 -8.90
C PHE A 73 4.75 -14.69 -7.53
N VAL A 74 5.69 -13.93 -6.96
CA VAL A 74 5.57 -13.29 -5.63
C VAL A 74 5.96 -11.80 -5.72
N GLY A 75 5.57 -11.00 -4.74
CA GLY A 75 5.91 -9.57 -4.69
C GLY A 75 5.48 -8.80 -5.95
N ASP A 76 6.34 -7.93 -6.46
CA ASP A 76 6.06 -7.13 -7.65
C ASP A 76 5.70 -7.97 -8.89
N ALA A 77 6.21 -9.21 -9.00
CA ALA A 77 5.86 -10.12 -10.09
C ALA A 77 4.39 -10.59 -10.00
N ALA A 78 3.85 -10.70 -8.78
CA ALA A 78 2.44 -10.95 -8.52
C ALA A 78 1.59 -9.66 -8.48
N ALA A 79 2.20 -8.49 -8.72
CA ALA A 79 1.57 -7.18 -8.58
C ALA A 79 0.89 -6.95 -7.22
N VAL A 80 1.51 -7.47 -6.15
CA VAL A 80 1.00 -7.34 -4.79
C VAL A 80 1.53 -6.08 -4.13
N CYS A 81 0.73 -5.02 -4.22
CA CYS A 81 0.96 -3.74 -3.58
C CYS A 81 -0.40 -3.13 -3.25
N ASP A 82 -0.48 -2.41 -2.12
CA ASP A 82 -1.65 -1.61 -1.79
C ASP A 82 -1.72 -0.33 -2.64
N VAL A 83 -2.82 -0.17 -3.37
CA VAL A 83 -3.03 0.96 -4.30
C VAL A 83 -3.12 2.32 -3.59
N MET A 84 -3.55 2.35 -2.33
CA MET A 84 -3.79 3.56 -1.56
C MET A 84 -2.52 4.07 -0.86
N THR A 85 -1.72 3.18 -0.27
CA THR A 85 -0.49 3.56 0.45
C THR A 85 0.79 3.37 -0.35
N GLY A 86 0.76 2.52 -1.38
CA GLY A 86 1.96 2.11 -2.10
C GLY A 86 2.84 1.13 -1.31
N GLU A 87 2.31 0.53 -0.24
CA GLU A 87 3.02 -0.52 0.51
C GLU A 87 3.05 -1.81 -0.31
N GLY A 88 4.25 -2.37 -0.50
CA GLY A 88 4.45 -3.65 -1.19
C GLY A 88 5.46 -4.57 -0.52
N ILE A 89 6.28 -4.08 0.42
CA ILE A 89 7.32 -4.90 1.06
C ILE A 89 6.68 -6.00 1.91
N GLY A 90 5.68 -5.67 2.73
CA GLY A 90 4.95 -6.64 3.55
C GLY A 90 4.25 -7.67 2.69
N GLN A 91 3.57 -7.24 1.64
CA GLN A 91 2.86 -8.09 0.68
C GLN A 91 3.83 -9.00 -0.11
N ALA A 92 5.02 -8.51 -0.46
CA ALA A 92 6.05 -9.31 -1.11
C ALA A 92 6.59 -10.41 -0.19
N LEU A 93 6.84 -10.10 1.08
CA LEU A 93 7.24 -11.10 2.06
C LEU A 93 6.12 -12.11 2.32
N GLN A 94 4.89 -11.63 2.49
CA GLN A 94 3.72 -12.47 2.73
C GLN A 94 3.48 -13.46 1.58
N THR A 95 3.50 -12.99 0.32
CA THR A 95 3.35 -13.87 -0.85
C THR A 95 4.53 -14.82 -1.03
N GLY A 96 5.75 -14.41 -0.66
CA GLY A 96 6.89 -15.33 -0.59
C GLY A 96 6.68 -16.49 0.39
N ILE A 97 6.14 -16.19 1.58
CA ILE A 97 5.81 -17.20 2.59
C ILE A 97 4.72 -18.14 2.08
N MET A 98 3.60 -17.60 1.57
CA MET A 98 2.50 -18.39 1.01
C MET A 98 2.97 -19.33 -0.11
N ALA A 99 3.82 -18.85 -1.01
CA ALA A 99 4.38 -19.67 -2.07
C ALA A 99 5.23 -20.83 -1.52
N ALA A 100 6.08 -20.56 -0.51
CA ALA A 100 6.89 -21.58 0.13
C ALA A 100 6.02 -22.64 0.86
N GLU A 101 4.97 -22.21 1.55
CA GLU A 101 4.03 -23.10 2.24
C GLU A 101 3.26 -23.99 1.26
N ALA A 102 2.77 -23.42 0.16
CA ALA A 102 2.09 -24.18 -0.90
C ALA A 102 3.02 -25.21 -1.56
N ILE A 103 4.27 -24.83 -1.86
CA ILE A 103 5.29 -25.74 -2.41
C ILE A 103 5.58 -26.87 -1.41
N ASN A 104 5.71 -26.56 -0.12
CA ASN A 104 6.00 -27.56 0.90
C ASN A 104 4.83 -28.55 1.10
N ALA A 105 3.59 -28.06 1.08
CA ALA A 105 2.39 -28.88 1.22
C ALA A 105 2.13 -29.78 0.00
N HIS A 106 2.49 -29.32 -1.19
CA HIS A 106 2.18 -29.96 -2.47
C HIS A 106 3.43 -30.24 -3.31
N TRP A 107 4.54 -30.65 -2.67
CA TRP A 107 5.86 -30.80 -3.31
C TRP A 107 5.87 -31.65 -4.59
N HIS A 108 5.06 -32.70 -4.63
CA HIS A 108 4.96 -33.62 -5.77
C HIS A 108 3.79 -33.30 -6.72
N ASP A 109 3.06 -32.22 -6.47
CA ASP A 109 1.88 -31.81 -7.25
C ASP A 109 1.93 -30.29 -7.50
N PRO A 110 2.66 -29.85 -8.55
CA PRO A 110 2.80 -28.43 -8.87
C PRO A 110 1.47 -27.74 -9.21
N GLU A 111 0.48 -28.46 -9.72
CA GLU A 111 -0.85 -27.91 -10.01
C GLU A 111 -1.60 -27.62 -8.71
N ALA A 112 -1.56 -28.54 -7.74
CA ALA A 112 -2.14 -28.30 -6.42
C ALA A 112 -1.40 -27.19 -5.66
N ALA A 113 -0.06 -27.13 -5.74
CA ALA A 113 0.73 -26.05 -5.15
C ALA A 113 0.29 -24.68 -5.70
N SER A 114 0.17 -24.57 -7.01
CA SER A 114 -0.25 -23.35 -7.68
C SER A 114 -1.68 -22.97 -7.29
N ALA A 115 -2.63 -23.90 -7.35
CA ALA A 115 -4.01 -23.64 -6.98
C ALA A 115 -4.15 -23.19 -5.52
N SER A 116 -3.42 -23.83 -4.59
CA SER A 116 -3.42 -23.46 -3.16
C SER A 116 -2.87 -22.05 -2.97
N TYR A 117 -1.73 -21.75 -3.59
CA TYR A 117 -1.11 -20.42 -3.53
C TYR A 117 -2.02 -19.32 -4.07
N GLU A 118 -2.61 -19.53 -5.26
CA GLU A 118 -3.50 -18.54 -5.87
C GLU A 118 -4.74 -18.26 -5.01
N GLN A 119 -5.35 -19.31 -4.47
CA GLN A 119 -6.51 -19.16 -3.58
C GLN A 119 -6.16 -18.34 -2.33
N GLU A 120 -5.01 -18.61 -1.73
CA GLU A 120 -4.58 -17.92 -0.53
C GLU A 120 -4.28 -16.44 -0.78
N VAL A 121 -3.50 -16.13 -1.84
CA VAL A 121 -3.21 -14.73 -2.21
C VAL A 121 -4.48 -13.94 -2.50
N ILE A 122 -5.41 -14.50 -3.28
CA ILE A 122 -6.68 -13.84 -3.60
C ILE A 122 -7.56 -13.69 -2.35
N GLY A 123 -7.60 -14.70 -1.49
CA GLY A 123 -8.38 -14.68 -0.25
C GLY A 123 -7.87 -13.64 0.75
N GLU A 124 -6.54 -13.54 0.88
CA GLU A 124 -5.91 -12.70 1.89
C GLU A 124 -5.75 -11.24 1.45
N LEU A 125 -5.35 -11.00 0.19
CA LEU A 125 -5.02 -9.66 -0.33
C LEU A 125 -6.09 -9.06 -1.24
N GLY A 126 -6.93 -9.89 -1.89
CA GLY A 126 -7.97 -9.42 -2.81
C GLY A 126 -9.06 -8.54 -2.18
N PRO A 127 -9.52 -8.78 -0.93
CA PRO A 127 -10.46 -7.88 -0.25
C PRO A 127 -9.86 -6.49 0.01
N ASP A 128 -8.59 -6.45 0.43
CA ASP A 128 -7.88 -5.21 0.76
C ASP A 128 -7.65 -4.36 -0.50
N ASP A 129 -7.19 -4.98 -1.61
CA ASP A 129 -7.03 -4.29 -2.91
C ASP A 129 -8.34 -3.66 -3.41
N ARG A 130 -9.47 -4.38 -3.29
CA ARG A 130 -10.78 -3.88 -3.69
C ARG A 130 -11.20 -2.67 -2.88
N MET A 131 -10.97 -2.71 -1.56
CA MET A 131 -11.30 -1.58 -0.71
C MET A 131 -10.39 -0.37 -1.02
N SER A 132 -9.08 -0.57 -1.09
CA SER A 132 -8.11 0.48 -1.42
C SER A 132 -8.41 1.11 -2.78
N SER A 133 -8.78 0.31 -3.79
CA SER A 133 -9.25 0.80 -5.10
C SER A 133 -10.48 1.71 -4.99
N LEU A 134 -11.48 1.34 -4.18
CA LEU A 134 -12.69 2.15 -3.97
C LEU A 134 -12.38 3.46 -3.25
N LEU A 135 -11.49 3.42 -2.25
CA LEU A 135 -11.10 4.59 -1.47
C LEU A 135 -10.28 5.56 -2.29
N THR A 136 -9.33 5.08 -3.08
CA THR A 136 -8.58 5.91 -4.03
C THR A 136 -9.53 6.62 -4.99
N ARG A 137 -10.58 5.93 -5.49
CA ARG A 137 -11.61 6.56 -6.31
C ARG A 137 -12.38 7.67 -5.58
N ALA A 138 -12.69 7.48 -4.29
CA ALA A 138 -13.35 8.51 -3.49
C ALA A 138 -12.42 9.72 -3.22
N LEU A 139 -11.14 9.46 -2.92
CA LEU A 139 -10.13 10.49 -2.63
C LEU A 139 -9.72 11.30 -3.86
N ARG A 140 -9.90 10.77 -5.08
CA ARG A 140 -9.75 11.54 -6.33
C ARG A 140 -10.70 12.75 -6.41
N HIS A 141 -11.78 12.78 -5.65
CA HIS A 141 -12.70 13.92 -5.58
C HIS A 141 -12.36 14.84 -4.40
N ARG A 142 -12.17 16.14 -4.67
CA ARG A 142 -11.87 17.16 -3.65
C ARG A 142 -12.80 17.09 -2.44
N LYS A 143 -14.11 16.89 -2.65
CA LYS A 143 -15.09 16.74 -1.56
C LYS A 143 -14.82 15.49 -0.71
N GLY A 144 -14.47 14.37 -1.34
CA GLY A 144 -14.13 13.12 -0.65
C GLY A 144 -12.87 13.28 0.21
N ALA A 145 -11.81 13.86 -0.36
CA ALA A 145 -10.58 14.16 0.39
C ALA A 145 -10.82 15.14 1.55
N SER A 146 -11.59 16.21 1.34
CA SER A 146 -11.92 17.17 2.41
C SER A 146 -12.77 16.55 3.52
N ILE A 147 -13.74 15.69 3.19
CA ILE A 147 -14.56 14.97 4.17
C ILE A 147 -13.69 13.99 4.96
N ALA A 148 -12.80 13.25 4.28
CA ALA A 148 -11.86 12.35 4.95
C ALA A 148 -11.01 13.12 5.97
N LEU A 149 -10.35 14.21 5.55
CA LEU A 149 -9.54 15.06 6.44
C LEU A 149 -10.33 15.61 7.63
N TRP A 150 -11.59 15.99 7.41
CA TRP A 150 -12.46 16.48 8.47
C TRP A 150 -12.83 15.38 9.48
N ILE A 151 -13.13 14.16 9.02
CA ILE A 151 -13.41 13.01 9.89
C ILE A 151 -12.15 12.63 10.69
N THR A 152 -10.98 12.63 10.06
CA THR A 152 -9.73 12.26 10.72
C THR A 152 -9.31 13.28 11.78
N ASN A 153 -9.67 14.55 11.62
CA ASN A 153 -9.32 15.60 12.57
C ASN A 153 -10.38 15.86 13.65
N ARG A 154 -11.38 14.99 13.79
CA ARG A 154 -12.47 15.18 14.76
C ARG A 154 -12.06 14.93 16.22
N SER A 155 -11.17 13.97 16.47
CA SER A 155 -10.67 13.65 17.80
C SER A 155 -9.34 12.91 17.73
N ASP A 156 -8.62 12.85 18.85
CA ASP A 156 -7.39 12.05 18.94
C ASP A 156 -7.65 10.56 18.76
N TRP A 157 -8.87 10.10 19.04
CA TRP A 157 -9.28 8.73 18.77
C TRP A 157 -9.45 8.48 17.27
N THR A 158 -10.14 9.37 16.52
CA THR A 158 -10.31 9.19 15.07
C THR A 158 -8.99 9.34 14.33
N ARG A 159 -8.13 10.28 14.75
CA ARG A 159 -6.78 10.46 14.19
C ARG A 159 -5.93 9.21 14.38
N ARG A 160 -5.88 8.64 15.59
CA ARG A 160 -5.13 7.42 15.88
C ARG A 160 -5.63 6.22 15.08
N ASN A 161 -6.94 5.99 15.06
CA ASN A 161 -7.51 4.86 14.32
C ASN A 161 -7.38 5.02 12.81
N PHE A 162 -7.46 6.25 12.30
CA PHE A 162 -7.19 6.51 10.89
C PHE A 162 -5.73 6.20 10.51
N ILE A 163 -4.75 6.62 11.32
CA ILE A 163 -3.33 6.31 11.06
C ILE A 163 -3.10 4.79 11.08
N ARG A 164 -3.66 4.09 12.07
CA ARG A 164 -3.55 2.63 12.17
C ARG A 164 -4.18 1.92 10.98
N TRP A 165 -5.35 2.37 10.56
CA TRP A 165 -6.01 1.86 9.37
C TRP A 165 -5.23 2.22 8.10
N LEU A 166 -4.66 3.42 8.02
CA LEU A 166 -3.85 3.89 6.90
C LEU A 166 -2.53 3.14 6.80
N PHE A 167 -1.97 2.56 7.85
CA PHE A 167 -0.70 1.80 7.81
C PHE A 167 -0.87 0.31 8.19
N GLU A 168 -2.06 -0.26 7.95
CA GLU A 168 -2.31 -1.71 8.08
C GLU A 168 -2.04 -2.31 9.48
N ASP A 169 -1.99 -1.50 10.53
CA ASP A 169 -1.99 -1.95 11.94
C ASP A 169 -3.33 -2.64 12.33
N SER A 170 -4.29 -2.65 11.40
CA SER A 170 -5.57 -3.36 11.44
C SER A 170 -5.96 -3.74 10.00
N PRO A 171 -6.55 -4.93 9.75
CA PRO A 171 -6.86 -5.37 8.40
C PRO A 171 -7.77 -4.35 7.71
N ARG A 172 -7.28 -3.73 6.62
CA ARG A 172 -7.97 -2.64 5.94
C ARG A 172 -9.35 -3.10 5.48
N GLY A 173 -9.46 -4.29 4.89
CA GLY A 173 -10.69 -4.90 4.40
C GLY A 173 -11.65 -5.41 5.45
N LEU A 174 -11.53 -5.03 6.74
CA LEU A 174 -12.50 -5.42 7.79
C LEU A 174 -13.96 -5.25 7.35
N LEU A 175 -14.30 -4.19 6.61
CA LEU A 175 -15.67 -3.99 6.08
C LEU A 175 -16.13 -5.09 5.10
N TYR A 176 -15.20 -5.75 4.40
CA TYR A 176 -15.43 -6.80 3.39
C TYR A 176 -15.00 -8.20 3.84
N THR A 177 -14.31 -8.33 4.98
CA THR A 177 -13.99 -9.61 5.64
C THR A 177 -14.65 -9.70 7.04
N PRO A 178 -15.97 -9.90 7.12
CA PRO A 178 -16.67 -10.07 8.41
C PRO A 178 -16.11 -11.23 9.25
N SER A 179 -15.55 -12.25 8.61
CA SER A 179 -14.87 -13.38 9.27
C SER A 179 -13.64 -12.95 10.09
N ARG A 180 -13.04 -11.79 9.78
CA ARG A 180 -11.92 -11.21 10.53
C ARG A 180 -12.37 -10.34 11.71
N TRP A 181 -13.67 -10.15 11.93
CA TRP A 181 -14.18 -9.39 13.07
C TRP A 181 -13.96 -10.18 14.36
N ARG A 182 -13.09 -9.67 15.23
CA ARG A 182 -12.89 -10.19 16.59
C ARG A 182 -13.07 -9.07 17.60
N ARG A 183 -13.48 -9.40 18.83
CA ARG A 183 -13.51 -8.41 19.93
C ARG A 183 -12.13 -7.80 20.09
N GLY A 184 -12.05 -6.48 20.05
CA GLY A 184 -10.80 -5.74 20.21
C GLY A 184 -10.06 -5.37 18.92
N VAL A 185 -10.60 -5.72 17.73
CA VAL A 185 -9.98 -5.39 16.42
C VAL A 185 -9.65 -3.91 16.24
N LEU A 186 -10.48 -3.00 16.76
CA LEU A 186 -10.26 -1.54 16.69
C LEU A 186 -9.68 -0.95 17.98
N SER A 187 -9.42 -1.77 19.00
CA SER A 187 -8.99 -1.32 20.34
C SER A 187 -7.72 -2.01 20.86
N GLY A 188 -7.12 -2.93 20.10
CA GLY A 188 -5.83 -3.55 20.44
C GLY A 188 -4.69 -2.52 20.44
N ARG A 189 -3.57 -2.80 21.13
CA ARG A 189 -2.35 -1.98 21.04
C ARG A 189 -1.82 -2.02 19.60
N GLY A 190 -1.44 -0.86 19.04
CA GLY A 190 -0.77 -0.79 17.73
C GLY A 190 0.69 -1.19 17.82
N GLY A 191 1.32 -1.59 16.71
CA GLY A 191 2.69 -2.12 16.69
C GLY A 191 3.79 -1.12 17.05
N TYR A 192 3.46 0.16 17.11
CA TYR A 192 4.42 1.27 17.24
C TYR A 192 4.55 1.88 18.64
N PHE A 193 3.98 1.29 19.69
CA PHE A 193 3.95 1.90 21.03
C PHE A 193 4.95 1.36 22.06
N ASP A 194 5.93 0.54 21.66
CA ASP A 194 6.99 0.04 22.56
C ASP A 194 8.40 0.40 22.03
N VAL A 195 8.69 1.70 21.85
CA VAL A 195 10.06 2.23 21.74
C VAL A 195 10.21 3.47 22.59
#